data_AF-A0A8J6MHR6-F1
#
_entry.id   AF-A0A8J6MHR6-F1
#
_cell.length_a   1.000
_cell.length_b   1.000
_cell.length_c   1.000
_cell.angle_alpha   90.00
_cell.angle_beta   90.00
_cell.angle_gamma   90.00
#
_symmetry.space_group_name_H-M   'P 1'
#
loop_
_entity.id
_entity.type
_entity.pdbx_description
1 polymer ?
#
loop_
_entity_poly.entity_id
_entity_poly.type
_entity_poly.pdbx_seq_one_letter_code
_entity_poly.pdbx_strand_id
1 'polypeptide(L)' 'MQQPITWGEFERVDIRVGTVIRAEPYPEARKPAIKLWVDFGGTLGVRKSPAQLTVYYAPQALIGRQVAAVV' A
#
# COMPACT_ATOMS: atom_id res chain seq x y z
N MET A 1 -6.59 15.84 20.45
CA MET A 1 -7.66 15.56 19.47
C MET A 1 -7.28 16.22 18.17
N GLN A 2 -7.34 15.51 17.04
CA GLN A 2 -7.12 16.14 15.74
C GLN A 2 -8.32 17.05 15.42
N GLN A 3 -8.05 18.22 14.84
CA GLN A 3 -9.12 19.11 14.38
C GLN A 3 -9.83 18.50 13.16
N PRO A 4 -11.16 18.69 13.01
CA PRO A 4 -11.87 18.29 11.81
C PRO A 4 -11.29 18.98 10.57
N ILE A 5 -11.14 18.24 9.48
CA ILE A 5 -10.79 18.78 8.17
C ILE A 5 -12.05 19.03 7.35
N THR A 6 -11.96 19.95 6.40
CA THR A 6 -13.01 20.21 5.42
C THR A 6 -13.09 19.07 4.40
N TRP A 7 -14.23 18.95 3.71
CA TRP A 7 -14.39 17.99 2.62
C TRP A 7 -13.38 18.22 1.49
N GLY A 8 -13.11 19.48 1.13
CA GLY A 8 -12.13 19.80 0.08
C GLY A 8 -10.70 19.43 0.45
N GLU A 9 -10.35 19.36 1.73
CA GLU A 9 -9.05 18.84 2.18
C GLU A 9 -8.97 17.32 2.06
N PHE A 10 -10.07 16.61 2.31
CA PHE A 10 -10.16 15.17 2.10
C PHE A 10 -10.07 14.81 0.61
N GLU A 11 -10.82 15.50 -0.25
CA GLU A 11 -10.88 15.24 -1.70
C GLU A 11 -9.54 15.44 -2.41
N ARG A 12 -8.64 16.27 -1.85
CA ARG A 12 -7.28 16.45 -2.37
C ARG A 12 -6.38 15.22 -2.21
N VAL A 13 -6.73 14.28 -1.33
CA VAL A 13 -5.96 13.05 -1.13
C VAL A 13 -6.39 12.01 -2.16
N ASP A 14 -5.54 11.74 -3.15
CA ASP A 14 -5.82 10.71 -4.15
C ASP A 14 -5.59 9.31 -3.55
N ILE A 15 -6.67 8.65 -3.14
CA ILE A 15 -6.66 7.26 -2.66
C ILE A 15 -7.16 6.34 -3.77
N ARG A 16 -6.34 5.38 -4.14
CA ARG A 16 -6.67 4.38 -5.16
C ARG A 16 -6.62 2.98 -4.60
N VAL A 17 -7.41 2.10 -5.22
CA VAL A 17 -7.35 0.66 -5.02
C VAL A 17 -6.49 0.07 -6.13
N GLY A 18 -5.51 -0.75 -5.75
CA GLY A 18 -4.65 -1.48 -6.67
C GLY A 18 -4.46 -2.93 -6.25
N THR A 19 -3.95 -3.76 -7.15
CA THR A 19 -3.73 -5.19 -6.92
C THR A 19 -2.26 -5.46 -6.67
N VAL A 20 -1.92 -6.18 -5.61
CA VAL A 20 -0.54 -6.57 -5.34
C VAL A 20 -0.10 -7.61 -6.38
N ILE A 21 0.91 -7.28 -7.19
CA ILE A 21 1.45 -8.17 -8.23
C ILE A 21 2.77 -8.84 -7.81
N ARG A 22 3.46 -8.29 -6.81
CA ARG A 22 4.68 -8.87 -6.22
C ARG A 22 4.77 -8.47 -4.75
N ALA A 23 5.21 -9.42 -3.92
CA ALA A 23 5.45 -9.20 -2.50
C ALA A 23 6.69 -9.97 -2.04
N GLU A 24 7.57 -9.32 -1.29
CA GLU A 24 8.83 -9.91 -0.82
C GLU A 24 9.16 -9.52 0.62
N PRO A 25 9.83 -10.39 1.40
CA PRO A 25 10.38 -9.98 2.69
C PRO A 25 11.27 -8.73 2.55
N TYR A 26 11.25 -7.87 3.57
CA TYR A 26 12.13 -6.71 3.66
C TYR A 26 13.03 -6.79 4.90
N PRO A 27 14.07 -7.65 4.88
CA PRO A 27 14.92 -7.90 6.04
C PRO A 27 15.76 -6.68 6.45
N GLU A 28 16.04 -5.76 5.51
CA GLU A 28 16.82 -4.55 5.80
C GLU A 28 16.00 -3.45 6.50
N ALA A 29 14.68 -3.62 6.66
CA ALA A 29 13.83 -2.64 7.31
C ALA A 29 14.04 -2.64 8.84
N ARG A 30 14.02 -1.45 9.46
CA ARG A 30 14.14 -1.29 10.93
C ARG A 30 13.11 -2.11 11.71
N LYS A 31 11.91 -2.29 11.14
CA LYS A 31 10.85 -3.17 11.65
C LYS A 31 10.51 -4.20 10.59
N PRO A 32 10.13 -5.43 10.97
CA PRO A 32 9.70 -6.46 10.03
C PRO A 32 8.65 -5.93 9.05
N ALA A 33 8.96 -6.00 7.75
CA ALA A 33 8.13 -5.46 6.69
C ALA A 33 8.18 -6.33 5.44
N ILE A 34 7.24 -6.08 4.53
CA ILE A 34 7.13 -6.72 3.23
C ILE A 34 7.19 -5.59 2.18
N LYS A 35 8.07 -5.74 1.18
CA LYS A 35 8.08 -4.90 -0.02
C LYS A 35 6.93 -5.32 -0.91
N LEU A 36 6.03 -4.38 -1.23
CA LEU A 36 4.91 -4.60 -2.14
C LEU A 36 5.13 -3.86 -3.45
N TRP A 37 4.71 -4.48 -4.54
CA TRP A 37 4.46 -3.84 -5.82
C TRP A 37 2.98 -3.96 -6.11
N VAL A 38 2.32 -2.83 -6.23
CA VAL A 38 0.87 -2.73 -6.40
C VAL A 38 0.61 -2.09 -7.75
N ASP A 39 -0.16 -2.77 -8.58
CA ASP A 39 -0.64 -2.25 -9.86
C ASP A 39 -1.96 -1.51 -9.66
N PHE A 40 -1.96 -0.21 -9.93
CA PHE A 40 -3.13 0.66 -9.87
C PHE A 40 -3.78 0.87 -11.26
N GLY A 41 -3.25 0.21 -12.29
CA GLY A 41 -3.74 0.30 -13.66
C GLY A 41 -3.52 1.66 -14.32
N GLY A 42 -3.96 1.76 -15.59
CA GLY A 42 -3.98 3.00 -16.36
C GLY A 42 -2.64 3.73 -16.36
N THR A 43 -2.69 5.03 -16.08
CA THR A 43 -1.50 5.92 -16.05
C THR A 43 -0.68 5.82 -14.76
N LEU A 44 -1.25 5.29 -13.67
CA LEU A 44 -0.56 5.16 -12.39
C LEU A 44 0.44 4.00 -12.39
N GLY A 45 0.07 2.91 -13.06
CA GLY A 45 0.90 1.72 -13.20
C GLY A 45 1.31 1.12 -11.86
N VAL A 46 2.52 0.56 -11.82
CA VAL A 46 3.02 -0.15 -10.63
C VAL A 46 3.74 0.81 -9.68
N ARG A 47 3.33 0.78 -8.41
CA ARG A 47 4.00 1.50 -7.31
C ARG A 47 4.59 0.54 -6.29
N LYS A 48 5.71 0.94 -5.70
CA LYS A 48 6.43 0.16 -4.68
C LYS A 48 6.25 0.79 -3.31
N SER A 49 5.88 -0.01 -2.32
CA SER A 49 5.75 0.46 -0.94
C SER A 49 6.13 -0.63 0.08
N PRO A 50 6.90 -0.31 1.13
CA PRO A 50 7.12 -1.20 2.25
C PRO A 50 5.94 -1.15 3.25
N ALA A 51 5.46 -2.31 3.70
CA ALA A 51 4.36 -2.38 4.66
C ALA A 51 4.68 -3.36 5.82
N GLN A 52 4.42 -2.94 7.06
CA GLN A 52 4.67 -3.73 8.28
C GLN A 52 3.53 -4.73 8.52
N LEU A 53 3.35 -5.68 7.60
CA LEU A 53 2.24 -6.63 7.55
C LEU A 53 2.60 -8.04 8.04
N THR A 54 3.85 -8.24 8.48
CA THR A 54 4.43 -9.57 8.76
C THR A 54 3.76 -10.33 9.90
N VAL A 55 2.99 -9.64 10.77
CA VAL A 55 2.25 -10.27 11.87
C VAL A 55 1.12 -11.18 11.35
N TYR A 56 0.44 -10.77 10.28
CA TYR A 56 -0.76 -11.45 9.78
C TYR A 56 -0.58 -12.04 8.38
N TYR A 57 0.44 -11.61 7.64
CA TYR A 57 0.59 -11.96 6.24
C TYR A 57 2.00 -12.45 5.94
N ALA A 58 2.08 -13.62 5.29
CA ALA A 58 3.24 -13.98 4.51
C ALA A 58 3.19 -13.26 3.14
N PRO A 59 4.35 -12.95 2.50
CA PRO A 59 4.37 -12.27 1.21
C PRO A 59 3.51 -12.94 0.14
N GLN A 60 3.54 -14.27 0.05
CA GLN A 60 2.80 -15.04 -0.95
C GLN A 60 1.29 -14.87 -0.81
N ALA A 61 0.79 -14.69 0.42
CA ALA A 61 -0.63 -14.49 0.69
C ALA A 61 -1.13 -13.09 0.27
N LEU A 62 -0.23 -12.16 -0.05
CA LEU A 62 -0.57 -10.80 -0.46
C LEU A 62 -0.74 -10.67 -1.98
N ILE A 63 -0.09 -11.51 -2.78
CA ILE A 63 -0.22 -11.46 -4.24
C ILE A 63 -1.67 -11.72 -4.64
N GLY A 64 -2.21 -10.87 -5.52
CA GLY A 64 -3.61 -10.89 -5.97
C GLY A 64 -4.58 -10.17 -5.04
N ARG A 65 -4.17 -9.71 -3.86
CA ARG A 65 -5.05 -8.90 -2.99
C ARG A 65 -5.17 -7.48 -3.48
N GLN A 66 -6.35 -6.90 -3.30
CA GLN A 66 -6.57 -5.47 -3.47
C GLN A 66 -6.21 -4.71 -2.19
N VAL A 67 -5.55 -3.56 -2.34
CA VAL A 67 -5.16 -2.66 -1.26
C VAL A 67 -5.47 -1.21 -1.63
N ALA A 68 -5.78 -0.39 -0.62
CA ALA A 68 -5.92 1.05 -0.78
C ALA A 68 -4.58 1.75 -0.45
N ALA A 69 -4.18 2.71 -1.27
CA ALA A 69 -3.00 3.53 -1.02
C ALA A 69 -3.20 4.97 -1.51
N VAL A 70 -2.47 5.89 -0.90
CA VAL A 70 -2.28 7.25 -1.44
C VAL A 70 -1.26 7.17 -2.58
N VAL A 71 -1.59 7.68 -3.77
CA VAL A 71 -0.80 7.55 -5.00
C VAL A 71 -0.15 8.84 -5.48
#